data_AF-A0A162L0V6-F1
#
_entry.id   AF-A0A162L0V6-F1
#
_cell.length_a   1.000
_cell.length_b   1.000
_cell.length_c   1.000
_cell.angle_alpha   90.00
_cell.angle_beta   90.00
_cell.angle_gamma   90.00
#
_symmetry.space_group_name_H-M   'P 1'
#
loop_
_entity.id
_entity.type
_entity.pdbx_description
1 polymer ?
#
loop_
_entity_poly.entity_id
_entity_poly.type
_entity_poly.pdbx_seq_one_letter_code
_entity_poly.pdbx_strand_id
1 'polypeptide(L)'
;MGRVKLSEDNREFLLDMMKKLELDKKLKQEGIEEGIERGIEKGIEKGKEEGKEEGIRQLILRQYKKGLKVEYIADINDIDIEYVKKVVSRVE
;
A
#
# COMPACT_ATOMS: atom_id res chain seq x y z
N MET A 1 43.32 -42.49 -2.31
CA MET A 1 41.97 -41.90 -2.38
C MET A 1 41.62 -41.65 -3.84
N GLY A 2 40.80 -42.52 -4.45
CA GLY A 2 40.42 -42.40 -5.86
C GLY A 2 39.33 -41.33 -6.04
N ARG A 3 39.52 -40.40 -6.98
CA ARG A 3 38.46 -39.49 -7.40
C ARG A 3 37.37 -40.30 -8.11
N VAL A 4 36.17 -40.33 -7.54
CA VAL A 4 34.98 -40.89 -8.20
C VAL A 4 34.70 -40.05 -9.45
N LYS A 5 34.86 -40.62 -10.64
CA LYS A 5 34.43 -39.99 -11.90
C LYS A 5 32.92 -40.17 -12.00
N LEU A 6 32.16 -39.09 -11.89
CA LEU A 6 30.74 -39.10 -12.27
C LEU A 6 30.62 -39.39 -13.77
N SER A 7 29.70 -40.30 -14.15
CA SER A 7 29.24 -40.47 -15.52
C SER A 7 28.60 -39.18 -16.04
N GLU A 8 28.52 -39.02 -17.36
CA GLU A 8 27.89 -37.86 -17.99
C GLU A 8 26.41 -37.75 -17.59
N ASP A 9 25.69 -38.87 -17.55
CA ASP A 9 24.29 -38.94 -17.09
C ASP A 9 24.11 -38.42 -15.65
N ASN A 10 25.04 -38.73 -14.74
CA ASN A 10 24.99 -38.23 -13.37
C ASN A 10 25.27 -36.73 -13.29
N ARG A 11 26.05 -36.17 -14.23
CA ARG A 11 26.28 -34.72 -14.30
C ARG A 11 25.07 -34.00 -14.85
N GLU A 12 24.44 -34.53 -15.90
CA GLU A 12 23.24 -33.95 -16.49
C GLU A 12 22.10 -33.89 -15.47
N PHE A 13 21.86 -34.99 -14.76
CA PHE A 13 20.88 -35.05 -13.67
C PHE A 13 21.13 -34.01 -12.56
N LEU A 14 22.39 -33.86 -12.13
CA LEU A 14 22.75 -32.86 -11.11
C LEU A 14 22.55 -31.43 -11.61
N LEU A 15 22.89 -31.15 -12.87
CA LEU A 15 22.69 -29.83 -13.46
C LEU A 15 21.21 -29.47 -13.56
N ASP A 16 20.36 -30.41 -13.97
CA ASP A 16 18.91 -30.20 -14.01
C ASP A 16 18.34 -29.94 -12.61
N MET A 17 18.77 -30.73 -11.62
CA MET A 17 18.38 -30.52 -10.22
C MET A 17 18.82 -29.15 -9.70
N MET A 18 20.06 -28.73 -10.00
CA MET A 18 20.55 -27.41 -9.61
C MET A 18 19.73 -26.28 -10.24
N LYS A 19 19.43 -26.37 -11.54
CA LYS A 19 18.58 -25.40 -12.23
C LYS A 19 17.20 -25.30 -11.61
N LYS A 20 16.58 -26.43 -11.26
CA LYS A 20 15.28 -26.46 -10.61
C LYS A 20 15.31 -25.79 -9.24
N LEU A 21 16.32 -26.08 -8.43
CA LEU A 21 16.50 -25.44 -7.12
C LEU A 21 16.73 -23.92 -7.24
N GLU A 22 17.47 -23.47 -8.24
CA GLU A 22 17.67 -22.04 -8.51
C GLU A 22 16.36 -21.37 -8.96
N LEU A 23 15.60 -22.02 -9.83
CA LEU A 23 14.29 -21.54 -10.27
C LEU A 23 13.31 -21.42 -9.08
N ASP A 24 13.22 -22.43 -8.22
CA ASP A 24 12.34 -22.43 -7.05
C ASP A 24 12.71 -21.29 -6.09
N LYS A 25 14.01 -21.03 -5.89
CA LYS A 25 14.47 -19.89 -5.08
C LYS A 25 14.07 -18.56 -5.70
N LYS A 26 14.24 -18.43 -7.02
CA LYS A 26 13.88 -17.22 -7.76
C LYS A 26 12.39 -16.93 -7.67
N LEU A 27 11.55 -17.92 -7.94
CA LEU A 27 10.09 -17.79 -7.84
C LEU A 27 9.64 -17.44 -6.42
N LYS A 28 10.27 -18.03 -5.40
CA LYS A 28 9.98 -17.68 -4.00
C LYS A 28 10.36 -16.22 -3.70
N GLN A 29 11.51 -15.77 -4.18
CA GLN A 29 11.97 -14.40 -3.99
C GLN A 29 11.04 -13.40 -4.70
N GLU A 30 10.69 -13.66 -5.96
CA GLU A 30 9.74 -12.85 -6.74
C GLU A 30 8.38 -12.78 -6.04
N GLY A 31 7.85 -13.90 -5.55
CA GLY A 31 6.58 -13.90 -4.82
C GLY A 31 6.62 -13.09 -3.51
N ILE A 32 7.76 -13.05 -2.82
CA ILE A 32 7.94 -12.20 -1.62
C ILE A 32 8.02 -10.73 -2.03
N GLU A 33 8.80 -10.41 -3.05
CA GLU A 33 8.95 -9.04 -3.56
C GLU A 33 7.62 -8.47 -4.05
N GLU A 34 6.87 -9.21 -4.88
CA GLU A 34 5.54 -8.82 -5.32
C GLU A 34 4.58 -8.63 -4.15
N GLY A 35 4.64 -9.51 -3.15
CA GLY A 35 3.79 -9.41 -1.96
C GLY A 35 4.07 -8.15 -1.14
N ILE A 36 5.35 -7.80 -0.98
CA ILE A 36 5.78 -6.60 -0.27
C ILE A 36 5.41 -5.34 -1.07
N GLU A 37 5.69 -5.31 -2.36
CA GLU A 37 5.40 -4.17 -3.22
C GLU A 37 3.90 -3.84 -3.22
N ARG A 38 3.05 -4.84 -3.47
CA ARG A 38 1.59 -4.66 -3.44
C ARG A 38 1.08 -4.25 -2.05
N GLY A 39 1.69 -4.77 -0.98
CA GLY A 39 1.34 -4.42 0.39
C GLY A 39 1.64 -2.95 0.70
N ILE A 40 2.84 -2.49 0.32
CA ILE A 40 3.29 -1.11 0.52
C ILE A 40 2.46 -0.15 -0.32
N GLU A 41 2.24 -0.45 -1.60
CA GLU A 41 1.46 0.40 -2.51
C GLU A 41 0.05 0.64 -1.97
N LYS A 42 -0.67 -0.43 -1.61
CA LYS A 42 -2.01 -0.35 -1.01
C LYS A 42 -2.01 0.41 0.31
N GLY A 43 -1.01 0.18 1.15
CA GLY A 43 -0.87 0.87 2.43
C GLY A 43 -0.68 2.38 2.26
N ILE A 44 0.17 2.78 1.31
CA ILE A 44 0.44 4.19 1.00
C ILE A 44 -0.78 4.86 0.39
N GLU A 45 -1.45 4.22 -0.57
CA GLU A 45 -2.65 4.77 -1.21
C GLU A 45 -3.75 5.02 -0.18
N LYS A 46 -4.08 4.00 0.62
CA LYS A 46 -5.08 4.10 1.68
C LYS A 46 -4.71 5.17 2.70
N GLY A 47 -3.45 5.22 3.14
CA GLY A 47 -2.99 6.23 4.11
C GLY A 47 -3.06 7.65 3.57
N LYS A 48 -2.82 7.87 2.28
CA LYS A 48 -2.96 9.18 1.63
C LYS A 48 -4.43 9.61 1.55
N GLU A 49 -5.32 8.70 1.19
CA GLU A 49 -6.77 8.99 1.11
C GLU A 49 -7.35 9.33 2.50
N GLU A 50 -7.10 8.48 3.50
CA GLU A 50 -7.53 8.71 4.88
C GLU A 50 -6.95 10.01 5.45
N GLY A 51 -5.66 10.29 5.19
CA GLY A 51 -5.00 11.52 5.64
C GLY A 51 -5.57 12.77 4.98
N LYS A 52 -5.93 12.71 3.70
CA LYS A 52 -6.58 13.82 2.99
C LYS A 52 -7.97 14.09 3.56
N GLU A 53 -8.77 13.04 3.76
CA GLU A 53 -10.12 13.18 4.33
C GLU A 53 -10.07 13.76 5.75
N GLU A 54 -9.21 13.24 6.63
CA GLU A 54 -9.08 13.77 7.99
C GLU A 54 -8.55 15.21 7.99
N GLY A 55 -7.63 15.56 7.07
CA GLY A 55 -7.16 16.93 6.89
C GLY A 55 -8.29 17.92 6.55
N ILE A 56 -9.17 17.54 5.63
CA ILE A 56 -10.35 18.33 5.24
C ILE A 56 -11.31 18.44 6.44
N ARG A 57 -11.56 17.33 7.14
CA ARG A 57 -12.41 17.29 8.33
C ARG A 57 -11.91 18.25 9.41
N GLN A 58 -10.62 18.21 9.71
CA GLN A 58 -9.99 19.11 10.70
C GLN A 58 -10.00 20.58 10.26
N LEU A 59 -9.88 20.84 8.96
CA LEU A 59 -10.03 22.19 8.41
C LEU A 59 -11.45 22.74 8.67
N ILE A 60 -12.48 21.99 8.31
CA ILE A 60 -13.89 22.34 8.52
C ILE A 60 -14.15 22.60 10.01
N LEU A 61 -13.76 21.67 10.89
CA LEU A 61 -13.98 21.80 12.34
C LEU A 61 -13.28 23.03 12.93
N ARG A 62 -12.06 23.35 12.49
CA ARG A 62 -11.34 24.54 12.96
C ARG A 62 -12.01 25.83 12.50
N GLN A 63 -12.51 25.89 11.26
CA GLN A 63 -13.24 27.04 10.75
C GLN A 63 -14.58 27.24 11.48
N TYR A 64 -15.33 26.15 11.67
CA TYR A 64 -16.60 26.16 12.40
C TYR A 64 -16.43 26.61 13.85
N LYS A 65 -15.42 26.08 14.57
CA LYS A 65 -15.08 26.51 15.94
C LYS A 65 -14.70 27.97 16.07
N LYS A 66 -14.29 28.63 14.98
CA LYS A 66 -14.04 30.08 14.93
C LYS A 66 -15.30 30.91 14.68
N GLY A 67 -16.47 30.29 14.60
CA GLY A 67 -17.76 30.95 14.39
C GLY A 67 -18.11 31.20 12.92
N LEU A 68 -17.37 30.60 11.97
CA LEU A 68 -17.72 30.69 10.55
C LEU A 68 -18.96 29.85 10.25
N LYS A 69 -19.86 30.40 9.43
CA LYS A 69 -21.10 29.72 9.02
C LYS A 69 -20.80 28.57 8.05
N VAL A 70 -21.62 27.52 8.11
CA VAL A 70 -21.50 26.32 7.28
C VAL A 70 -21.47 26.66 5.79
N GLU A 71 -22.34 27.57 5.34
CA GLU A 71 -22.42 28.01 3.94
C GLU A 71 -21.13 28.67 3.48
N TYR A 72 -20.53 29.50 4.34
CA TYR A 72 -19.29 30.20 4.05
C TYR A 72 -18.09 29.24 4.03
N ILE A 73 -18.05 28.26 4.93
CA ILE A 73 -17.01 27.22 4.93
C ILE A 73 -17.09 26.39 3.65
N ALA A 74 -18.28 26.01 3.22
CA ALA A 74 -18.49 25.29 1.96
C ALA A 74 -17.96 26.09 0.76
N ASP A 75 -18.36 27.36 0.66
CA ASP A 75 -18.01 28.26 -0.43
C ASP A 75 -16.49 28.51 -0.55
N ILE A 76 -15.84 28.99 0.53
CA ILE A 76 -14.42 29.41 0.43
C ILE A 76 -13.44 28.25 0.21
N ASN A 77 -13.83 27.03 0.56
CA ASN A 77 -12.98 25.85 0.41
C ASN A 77 -13.38 24.99 -0.79
N ASP A 78 -14.42 25.38 -1.54
CA ASP A 78 -15.00 24.59 -2.64
C ASP A 78 -15.36 23.15 -2.18
N ILE A 79 -16.07 23.07 -1.05
CA ILE A 79 -16.51 21.81 -0.44
C ILE A 79 -18.03 21.75 -0.47
N ASP A 80 -18.56 20.57 -0.79
CA ASP A 80 -19.99 20.30 -0.73
C ASP A 80 -20.59 20.64 0.65
N ILE A 81 -21.68 21.41 0.64
CA ILE A 81 -22.31 21.91 1.86
C ILE A 81 -22.87 20.77 2.74
N GLU A 82 -23.36 19.69 2.15
CA GLU A 82 -23.87 18.54 2.90
C GLU A 82 -22.73 17.79 3.60
N TYR A 83 -21.54 17.72 2.99
CA TYR A 83 -20.35 17.21 3.65
C TYR A 83 -19.94 18.08 4.85
N VAL A 84 -19.92 19.41 4.68
CA VAL A 84 -19.61 20.33 5.81
C VAL A 84 -20.61 20.13 6.95
N LYS A 85 -21.92 20.08 6.67
CA LYS A 85 -22.97 19.78 7.66
C LYS A 85 -22.72 18.47 8.40
N LYS A 86 -22.43 17.39 7.67
CA LYS A 86 -22.14 16.07 8.23
C LYS A 86 -20.92 16.07 9.16
N VAL A 87 -19.91 16.88 8.87
CA VAL A 87 -18.71 16.99 9.70
C VAL A 87 -19.02 17.73 11.00
N VAL A 88 -19.75 18.85 10.94
CA VAL A 88 -20.04 19.68 12.11
C VAL A 88 -21.13 19.07 13.02
N SER A 89 -22.08 18.30 12.48
CA SER A 89 -23.13 17.64 13.27
C SER A 89 -22.61 16.56 14.25
N ARG A 90 -21.31 16.23 14.18
CA ARG A 90 -20.64 15.27 15.07
C ARG A 90 -19.99 15.93 16.29
N VAL A 91 -20.00 17.26 16.37
CA VAL A 91 -19.41 18.04 17.47
C VAL A 91 -20.42 18.97 18.16
N GLU A 92 -21.65 19.02 17.67
CA GLU A 92 -22.82 19.52 18.42
C GLU A 92 -23.26 18.49 19.47
#